data_AF-A0A9J8CRH1-F1
#
_entry.id   AF-A0A9J8CRH1-F1
#
_cell.length_a   1.000
_cell.length_b   1.000
_cell.length_c   1.000
_cell.angle_alpha   90.00
_cell.angle_beta   90.00
_cell.angle_gamma   90.00
#
_symmetry.space_group_name_H-M   'P 1'
#
loop_
_entity.id
_entity.type
_entity.pdbx_description
1 polymer ?
#
loop_
_entity_poly.entity_id
_entity_poly.type
_entity_poly.pdbx_seq_one_letter_code
_entity_poly.pdbx_strand_id
1 'polypeptide(L)'
;INDSKVHSTFYFEHHKETFECIEPQLAATRSLSLHVLTLSRQSIRPFSSSCVTLAGKKWRLENGLARSGSEYGPLTDLPDWSYADGRPAPPLKGQIRRQKQREEFARRAVYLNAEVDEGMKRWQEKKEEEKQKEEHVKSLLLKPKGHLLKNKK
;
A
#
# COMPACT_ATOMS: atom_id res chain seq x y z
N ILE A 1 23.55 -19.96 -17.31
CA ILE A 1 23.10 -20.07 -15.90
C ILE A 1 21.92 -19.11 -15.74
N ASN A 2 20.73 -19.71 -15.87
CA ASN A 2 19.38 -19.30 -15.46
C ASN A 2 18.97 -17.82 -15.55
N ASP A 3 18.27 -17.53 -16.67
CA ASP A 3 17.16 -16.58 -16.72
C ASP A 3 15.92 -17.16 -16.01
N SER A 4 15.23 -16.36 -15.20
CA SER A 4 13.87 -16.66 -14.75
C SER A 4 13.00 -15.40 -14.74
N LYS A 5 12.37 -15.13 -15.90
CA LYS A 5 11.17 -14.32 -16.01
C LYS A 5 9.98 -15.16 -15.56
N VAL A 6 9.27 -14.72 -14.52
CA VAL A 6 8.01 -15.32 -14.06
C VAL A 6 6.88 -14.69 -14.88
N HIS A 7 6.27 -15.48 -15.75
CA HIS A 7 5.08 -15.13 -16.50
C HIS A 7 3.84 -15.56 -15.70
N SER A 8 2.94 -14.61 -15.48
CA SER A 8 1.65 -14.79 -14.81
C SER A 8 0.64 -15.39 -15.79
N THR A 9 0.06 -16.56 -15.47
CA THR A 9 -1.07 -17.12 -16.20
C THR A 9 -2.23 -17.39 -15.23
N PHE A 10 -3.33 -16.68 -15.48
CA PHE A 10 -4.63 -16.82 -14.86
C PHE A 10 -5.29 -18.10 -15.37
N TYR A 11 -5.77 -18.97 -14.47
CA TYR A 11 -6.57 -20.14 -14.82
C TYR A 11 -8.07 -19.81 -14.70
N PHE A 12 -8.80 -20.04 -15.79
CA PHE A 12 -10.26 -20.08 -15.88
C PHE A 12 -10.62 -21.53 -16.17
N GLU A 13 -11.37 -22.18 -15.28
CA GLU A 13 -11.71 -23.59 -15.43
C GLU A 13 -13.22 -23.73 -15.68
N HIS A 14 -13.54 -24.37 -16.80
CA HIS A 14 -14.86 -24.61 -17.36
C HIS A 14 -15.01 -26.14 -17.49
N HIS A 15 -16.03 -26.73 -16.87
CA HIS A 15 -16.47 -28.13 -17.08
C HIS A 15 -18.01 -28.08 -17.14
N LYS A 16 -18.68 -28.26 -18.30
CA LYS A 16 -19.03 -29.50 -19.05
C LYS A 16 -19.80 -30.49 -18.15
N GLU A 17 -21.05 -30.89 -18.44
CA GLU A 17 -21.48 -31.96 -19.38
C GLU A 17 -23.04 -32.00 -19.40
N THR A 18 -23.76 -31.87 -20.53
CA THR A 18 -24.25 -32.83 -21.57
C THR A 18 -25.46 -33.73 -21.23
N PHE A 19 -26.52 -33.59 -22.05
CA PHE A 19 -27.45 -34.62 -22.64
C PHE A 19 -28.27 -35.54 -21.68
N GLU A 20 -29.53 -35.96 -21.91
CA GLU A 20 -30.28 -36.42 -23.09
C GLU A 20 -31.82 -36.29 -22.86
N CYS A 21 -32.59 -36.29 -23.96
CA CYS A 21 -34.05 -36.24 -24.05
C CYS A 21 -34.76 -37.55 -23.66
N ILE A 22 -36.09 -37.52 -23.42
CA ILE A 22 -37.15 -38.41 -23.95
C ILE A 22 -38.51 -38.09 -23.25
N GLU A 23 -39.53 -37.76 -24.04
CA GLU A 23 -40.97 -37.77 -23.67
C GLU A 23 -41.53 -39.20 -23.71
N PRO A 24 -42.55 -39.57 -22.89
CA PRO A 24 -43.90 -39.61 -23.47
C PRO A 24 -45.07 -39.30 -22.53
N GLN A 25 -46.22 -39.20 -23.19
CA GLN A 25 -47.56 -38.78 -22.78
C GLN A 25 -48.37 -39.76 -21.90
N LEU A 26 -49.47 -39.19 -21.34
CA LEU A 26 -50.77 -39.77 -20.92
C LEU A 26 -51.02 -40.07 -19.42
N ALA A 27 -51.89 -39.21 -18.87
CA ALA A 27 -53.09 -39.50 -18.09
C ALA A 27 -53.03 -40.44 -16.87
N ALA A 28 -53.29 -39.89 -15.68
CA ALA A 28 -54.36 -40.37 -14.79
C ALA A 28 -54.52 -39.44 -13.59
N THR A 29 -55.78 -39.28 -13.22
CA THR A 29 -56.29 -38.46 -12.13
C THR A 29 -56.03 -39.12 -10.77
N ARG A 30 -56.08 -38.26 -9.73
CA ARG A 30 -56.66 -38.47 -8.38
C ARG A 30 -55.67 -38.32 -7.21
N SER A 31 -56.18 -37.54 -6.24
CA SER A 31 -55.75 -37.37 -4.85
C SER A 31 -54.60 -36.38 -4.61
N LEU A 32 -54.94 -35.08 -4.62
CA LEU A 32 -54.13 -34.06 -3.98
C LEU A 32 -54.26 -34.23 -2.46
N SER A 33 -53.39 -35.04 -1.87
CA SER A 33 -53.11 -35.00 -0.44
C SER A 33 -52.38 -33.69 -0.16
N LEU A 34 -53.05 -32.77 0.55
CA LEU A 34 -52.53 -31.51 1.05
C LEU A 34 -51.33 -31.76 1.98
N HIS A 35 -50.14 -31.91 1.40
CA HIS A 35 -48.91 -31.71 2.13
C HIS A 35 -48.57 -30.23 2.03
N VAL A 36 -49.02 -29.47 3.02
CA VAL A 36 -48.47 -28.14 3.29
C VAL A 36 -47.00 -28.36 3.67
N LEU A 37 -46.13 -28.34 2.66
CA LEU A 37 -44.71 -28.14 2.87
C LEU A 37 -44.59 -26.70 3.37
N THR A 38 -44.63 -26.54 4.70
CA THR A 38 -44.11 -25.37 5.37
C THR A 38 -42.62 -25.30 5.04
N LEU A 39 -42.30 -24.69 3.90
CA LEU A 39 -40.97 -24.17 3.64
C LEU A 39 -40.74 -23.12 4.72
N SER A 40 -40.10 -23.54 5.81
CA SER A 40 -39.50 -22.62 6.76
C SER A 40 -38.62 -21.70 5.95
N ARG A 41 -39.12 -20.49 5.72
CA ARG A 41 -38.39 -19.41 5.07
C ARG A 41 -37.30 -19.05 6.06
N GLN A 42 -36.23 -19.83 6.08
CA GLN A 42 -35.04 -19.54 6.84
C GLN A 42 -34.63 -18.14 6.38
N SER A 43 -34.86 -17.16 7.25
CA SER A 43 -34.36 -15.82 7.05
C SER A 43 -32.84 -15.97 7.09
N ILE A 44 -32.22 -16.07 5.91
CA ILE A 44 -30.78 -15.93 5.77
C ILE A 44 -30.52 -14.48 6.16
N ARG A 45 -30.16 -14.26 7.43
CA ARG A 45 -29.68 -12.96 7.87
C ARG A 45 -28.41 -12.70 7.07
N PRO A 46 -28.31 -11.62 6.27
CA PRO A 46 -27.05 -11.31 5.62
C PRO A 46 -26.01 -11.05 6.72
N PHE A 47 -24.95 -11.85 6.75
CA PHE A 47 -23.78 -11.53 7.57
C PHE A 47 -23.08 -10.35 6.88
N SER A 48 -23.16 -9.17 7.48
CA SER A 48 -22.36 -8.03 7.01
C SER A 48 -20.90 -8.30 7.35
N SER A 49 -20.07 -8.50 6.34
CA SER A 49 -18.61 -8.56 6.49
C SER A 49 -17.96 -7.17 6.62
N SER A 50 -18.75 -6.11 6.68
CA SER A 50 -18.24 -4.74 6.86
C SER A 50 -17.50 -4.63 8.19
N CYS A 51 -16.21 -4.26 8.14
CA CYS A 51 -15.42 -4.03 9.34
C CYS A 51 -16.02 -2.92 10.22
N VAL A 52 -15.86 -3.04 11.54
CA VAL A 52 -16.29 -1.99 12.48
C VAL A 52 -15.49 -0.73 12.20
N THR A 53 -16.13 0.27 11.60
CA THR A 53 -15.53 1.60 11.44
C THR A 53 -15.77 2.39 12.71
N LEU A 54 -14.69 2.92 13.29
CA LEU A 54 -14.79 3.83 14.44
C LEU A 54 -15.52 5.10 14.00
N ALA A 55 -16.61 5.43 14.69
CA ALA A 55 -17.35 6.66 14.46
C ALA A 55 -16.42 7.89 14.56
N GLY A 56 -16.56 8.82 13.60
CA GLY A 56 -15.76 10.05 13.57
C GLY A 56 -14.30 9.90 13.10
N LYS A 57 -13.83 8.70 12.71
CA LYS A 57 -12.45 8.49 12.19
C LYS A 57 -12.13 9.41 11.01
N LYS A 58 -13.04 9.55 10.04
CA LYS A 58 -12.84 10.39 8.85
C LYS A 58 -12.60 11.84 9.23
N TRP A 59 -13.51 12.41 10.03
CA TRP A 59 -13.41 13.79 10.52
C TRP A 59 -12.12 14.01 11.32
N ARG A 60 -11.70 13.07 12.18
CA ARG A 60 -10.44 13.19 12.93
C ARG A 60 -9.23 13.31 12.00
N LEU A 61 -9.12 12.43 11.00
CA LEU A 61 -8.02 12.45 10.04
C LEU A 61 -8.02 13.73 9.19
N GLU A 62 -9.19 14.20 8.76
CA GLU A 62 -9.35 15.46 8.02
C GLU A 62 -8.91 16.68 8.85
N ASN A 63 -9.03 16.60 10.18
CA ASN A 63 -8.58 17.63 11.11
C ASN A 63 -7.16 17.39 11.66
N GLY A 64 -6.39 16.47 11.07
CA GLY A 64 -5.01 16.18 11.50
C GLY A 64 -4.89 15.56 12.90
N LEU A 65 -5.98 14.98 13.42
CA LEU A 65 -6.00 14.26 14.69
C LEU A 65 -5.65 12.78 14.50
N ALA A 66 -5.27 12.15 15.59
CA ALA A 66 -5.03 10.72 15.63
C ALA A 66 -6.27 9.92 15.18
N ARG A 67 -6.02 8.80 14.50
CA ARG A 67 -7.07 7.92 13.97
C ARG A 67 -7.97 7.40 15.08
N SER A 68 -7.38 7.13 16.24
CA SER A 68 -8.06 6.75 17.48
C SER A 68 -7.70 7.71 18.60
N GLY A 69 -8.55 7.80 19.62
CA GLY A 69 -8.32 8.73 20.74
C GLY A 69 -7.15 8.37 21.66
N SER A 70 -6.55 7.18 21.51
CA SER A 70 -5.50 6.66 22.38
C SER A 70 -4.10 6.62 21.75
N GLU A 71 -3.97 6.94 20.46
CA GLU A 71 -2.68 6.84 19.74
C GLU A 71 -1.67 7.92 20.17
N TYR A 72 -2.05 9.19 20.02
CA TYR A 72 -1.26 10.36 20.44
C TYR A 72 -2.19 11.53 20.73
N GLY A 73 -1.71 12.49 21.50
CA GLY A 73 -2.48 13.68 21.87
C GLY A 73 -2.62 13.84 23.39
N PRO A 74 -3.27 14.92 23.83
CA PRO A 74 -3.28 15.34 25.23
C PRO A 74 -3.89 14.27 26.16
N LEU A 75 -4.86 13.50 25.68
CA LEU A 75 -5.48 12.43 26.46
C LEU A 75 -4.51 11.28 26.81
N THR A 76 -3.48 11.04 25.99
CA THR A 76 -2.55 9.91 26.15
C THR A 76 -1.15 10.34 26.58
N ASP A 77 -0.71 11.52 26.17
CA ASP A 77 0.64 12.01 26.39
C ASP A 77 0.78 12.82 27.70
N LEU A 78 -0.33 13.34 28.26
CA LEU A 78 -0.32 14.03 29.55
C LEU A 78 -0.37 13.06 30.73
N PRO A 79 0.19 13.43 31.90
CA PRO A 79 0.09 12.62 33.10
C PRO A 79 -1.33 12.68 33.67
N ASP A 80 -1.86 11.52 34.08
CA ASP A 80 -3.21 11.39 34.65
C ASP A 80 -3.35 12.04 36.03
N TRP A 81 -2.23 12.30 36.72
CA TRP A 81 -2.19 12.88 38.07
C TRP A 81 -0.88 13.63 38.32
N SER A 82 -0.84 14.43 39.39
CA SER A 82 0.36 15.08 39.91
C SER A 82 0.31 15.13 41.43
N TYR A 83 1.45 15.39 42.10
CA TYR A 83 1.48 15.56 43.55
C TYR A 83 0.78 16.87 43.93
N ALA A 84 0.16 16.93 45.12
CA ALA A 84 -0.49 18.15 45.61
C ALA A 84 0.48 19.35 45.72
N ASP A 85 1.77 19.06 45.97
CA ASP A 85 2.85 20.05 46.01
C ASP A 85 3.21 20.63 44.62
N GLY A 86 2.61 20.13 43.54
CA GLY A 86 2.92 20.51 42.16
C GLY A 86 4.11 19.76 41.54
N ARG A 87 4.68 18.78 42.23
CA ARG A 87 5.71 17.91 41.63
C ARG A 87 5.07 17.06 40.51
N PRO A 88 5.76 16.86 39.37
CA PRO A 88 5.24 16.04 38.30
C PRO A 88 5.19 14.56 38.72
N ALA A 89 4.21 13.83 38.18
CA ALA A 89 4.18 12.38 38.35
C ALA A 89 5.38 11.72 37.66
N PRO A 90 5.89 10.62 38.24
CA PRO A 90 6.93 9.84 37.57
C PRO A 90 6.42 9.32 36.21
N PRO A 91 7.27 9.24 35.18
CA PRO A 91 6.85 8.88 33.83
C PRO A 91 6.39 7.41 33.76
N LEU A 92 5.27 7.19 33.07
CA LEU A 92 4.72 5.84 32.88
C LEU A 92 5.58 5.03 31.90
N LYS A 93 5.65 3.71 32.13
CA LYS A 93 6.39 2.77 31.24
C LYS A 93 6.00 2.91 29.78
N GLY A 94 4.70 3.09 29.51
CA GLY A 94 4.18 3.28 28.15
C GLY A 94 4.67 4.58 27.50
N GLN A 95 4.75 5.67 28.26
CA GLN A 95 5.24 6.96 27.79
C GLN A 95 6.72 6.89 27.45
N ILE A 96 7.54 6.29 28.32
CA ILE A 96 8.98 6.06 28.08
C ILE A 96 9.19 5.25 26.80
N ARG A 97 8.44 4.14 26.65
CA ARG A 97 8.51 3.31 25.44
C ARG A 97 8.14 4.08 24.18
N ARG A 98 7.04 4.85 24.19
CA ARG A 98 6.62 5.68 23.05
C ARG A 98 7.65 6.75 22.70
N GLN A 99 8.25 7.39 23.71
CA GLN A 99 9.29 8.41 23.50
C GLN A 99 10.52 7.81 22.82
N LYS A 100 11.00 6.66 23.31
CA LYS A 100 12.12 5.94 22.69
C LYS A 100 11.82 5.54 21.24
N GLN A 101 10.63 5.02 20.97
CA GLN A 101 10.21 4.67 19.61
C GLN A 101 10.16 5.90 18.68
N ARG A 102 9.65 7.04 19.16
CA ARG A 102 9.63 8.30 18.41
C ARG A 102 11.06 8.79 18.11
N GLU A 103 11.96 8.68 19.08
CA GLU A 103 13.38 9.04 18.94
C GLU A 103 14.10 8.15 17.90
N GLU A 104 13.93 6.83 17.98
CA GLU A 104 14.48 5.88 17.01
C GLU A 104 13.96 6.13 15.59
N PHE A 105 12.66 6.41 15.47
CA PHE A 105 12.04 6.75 14.19
C PHE A 105 12.61 8.04 13.60
N ALA A 106 12.73 9.10 14.40
CA ALA A 106 13.30 10.38 13.98
C ALA A 106 14.75 10.24 13.52
N ARG A 107 15.57 9.49 14.26
CA ARG A 107 16.96 9.19 13.89
C ARG A 107 17.04 8.51 12.53
N ARG A 108 16.19 7.49 12.29
CA ARG A 108 16.17 6.77 11.02
C ARG A 108 15.74 7.67 9.86
N ALA A 109 14.74 8.52 10.05
CA ALA A 109 14.28 9.43 9.01
C ALA A 109 15.40 10.40 8.58
N VAL A 110 16.12 10.99 9.54
CA VAL A 110 17.25 11.89 9.25
C VAL A 110 18.37 11.14 8.53
N TYR A 111 18.71 9.94 8.99
CA TYR A 111 19.74 9.11 8.38
C TYR A 111 19.44 8.79 6.92
N LEU A 112 18.23 8.30 6.62
CA LEU A 112 17.83 7.96 5.25
C LEU A 112 17.80 9.18 4.33
N ASN A 113 17.37 10.34 4.84
CA ASN A 113 17.41 11.58 4.07
C ASN A 113 18.85 11.94 3.67
N ALA A 114 19.80 11.81 4.60
CA ALA A 114 21.21 12.08 4.32
C ALA A 114 21.77 11.12 3.26
N GLU A 115 21.44 9.82 3.32
CA GLU A 115 21.87 8.85 2.31
C GLU A 115 21.35 9.20 0.90
N VAL A 116 20.07 9.62 0.81
CA VAL A 116 19.47 10.05 -0.46
C VAL A 116 20.18 11.29 -1.00
N ASP A 117 20.41 12.29 -0.16
CA ASP A 117 21.09 13.53 -0.54
C ASP A 117 22.53 13.26 -1.03
N GLU A 118 23.26 12.40 -0.34
CA GLU A 118 24.60 11.96 -0.77
C GLU A 118 24.55 11.23 -2.12
N GLY A 119 23.57 10.34 -2.31
CA GLY A 119 23.36 9.64 -3.58
C GLY A 119 23.09 10.61 -4.73
N MET A 120 22.26 11.63 -4.50
CA MET A 120 21.97 12.68 -5.48
C MET A 120 23.22 13.50 -5.83
N LYS A 121 24.01 13.90 -4.84
CA LYS A 121 25.28 14.64 -5.06
C LYS A 121 26.25 13.83 -5.90
N ARG A 122 26.50 12.56 -5.54
CA ARG A 122 27.40 11.68 -6.29
C ARG A 122 26.93 11.47 -7.73
N TRP A 123 25.62 11.35 -7.95
CA TRP A 123 25.06 11.24 -9.30
C TRP A 123 25.25 12.51 -10.12
N GLN A 124 25.04 13.68 -9.51
CA GLN A 124 25.27 14.98 -10.16
C GLN A 124 26.74 15.19 -10.51
N GLU A 125 27.66 14.93 -9.58
CA GLU A 125 29.11 15.02 -9.79
C GLU A 125 29.55 14.13 -10.95
N LYS A 126 29.09 12.86 -10.96
CA LYS A 126 29.40 11.94 -12.04
C LYS A 126 28.89 12.44 -13.40
N LYS A 127 27.68 13.01 -13.44
CA LYS A 127 27.10 13.56 -14.66
C LYS A 127 27.89 14.75 -15.20
N GLU A 128 28.34 15.62 -14.30
CA GLU A 128 29.16 16.77 -14.65
C GLU A 128 30.55 16.34 -15.13
N GLU A 129 31.18 15.36 -14.46
CA GLU A 129 32.45 14.79 -14.91
C GLU A 129 32.37 14.14 -16.30
N GLU A 130 31.29 13.39 -16.59
CA GLU A 130 31.06 12.79 -17.90
C GLU A 130 31.00 13.89 -18.98
N LYS A 131 30.26 14.97 -18.72
CA LYS A 131 30.14 16.10 -19.64
C LYS A 131 31.48 16.82 -19.83
N GLN A 132 32.23 17.07 -18.76
CA GLN A 132 33.55 17.69 -18.83
C GLN A 132 34.55 16.82 -19.60
N LYS A 133 34.52 15.50 -19.41
CA LYS A 133 35.36 14.56 -20.17
C LYS A 133 34.99 14.59 -21.66
N GLU A 134 33.71 14.62 -22.01
CA GLU A 134 33.29 14.75 -23.40
C GLU A 134 33.76 16.07 -24.04
N GLU A 135 33.60 17.19 -23.33
CA GLU A 135 34.07 18.50 -23.78
C GLU A 135 35.59 18.53 -23.93
N HIS A 136 36.31 17.92 -22.99
CA HIS A 136 37.76 17.78 -23.06
C HIS A 136 38.18 16.95 -24.28
N VAL A 137 37.58 15.78 -24.50
CA VAL A 137 37.85 14.95 -25.67
C VAL A 137 37.56 15.71 -26.95
N LYS A 138 36.42 16.41 -27.04
CA LYS A 138 36.06 17.26 -28.19
C LYS A 138 37.09 18.35 -28.45
N SER A 139 37.61 18.99 -27.40
CA SER A 139 38.64 20.04 -27.53
C SER A 139 39.97 19.52 -28.05
N LEU A 140 40.30 18.25 -27.77
CA LEU A 140 41.51 17.58 -28.24
C LEU A 140 41.39 17.03 -29.67
N LEU A 141 40.18 17.03 -30.27
CA LEU A 141 39.99 16.52 -31.62
C LEU A 141 40.75 17.37 -32.65
N LEU A 142 41.44 16.68 -33.55
CA LEU A 142 42.10 17.31 -34.68
C LEU A 142 41.09 17.93 -35.64
N LYS A 143 41.52 18.96 -36.38
CA LYS A 143 40.70 19.60 -37.41
C LYS A 143 40.19 18.55 -38.42
N PRO A 144 38.91 18.64 -38.85
CA PRO A 144 38.35 17.71 -39.82
C PRO A 144 39.09 17.82 -41.15
N LYS A 145 39.35 16.68 -41.81
CA LYS A 145 40.04 16.60 -43.11
C LYS A 145 39.14 16.00 -44.19
N GLY A 146 39.53 16.17 -45.45
CA GLY A 146 38.96 15.46 -46.60
C GLY A 146 37.64 16.05 -47.11
N HIS A 147 36.64 15.18 -47.33
CA HIS A 147 35.36 15.53 -47.97
C HIS A 147 34.57 16.61 -47.21
N LEU A 148 34.74 16.69 -45.89
CA LEU A 148 34.11 17.71 -45.02
C LEU A 148 34.49 19.16 -45.37
N LEU A 149 35.59 19.38 -46.11
CA LEU A 149 36.01 20.71 -46.54
C LEU A 149 35.45 21.12 -47.91
N LYS A 150 34.92 20.18 -48.70
CA LYS A 150 34.49 20.41 -50.09
C LYS A 150 33.15 21.16 -50.20
N ASN A 151 32.40 21.24 -49.10
CA ASN A 151 31.03 21.76 -49.07
C ASN A 151 30.91 23.19 -48.52
N LYS A 152 32.02 23.89 -48.22
CA LYS A 152 32.03 25.32 -47.95
C LYS A 152 32.14 26.08 -49.29
N LYS A 153 31.01 26.41 -49.90
CA LYS A 153 30.90 27.41 -50.97
C LYS A 153 29.87 28.44 -50.54
#